data_AF-A0A085ADK2-F1
#
_entry.id   AF-A0A085ADK2-F1
#
_cell.length_a   1.000
_cell.length_b   1.000
_cell.length_c   1.000
_cell.angle_alpha   90.00
_cell.angle_beta   90.00
_cell.angle_gamma   90.00
#
_symmetry.space_group_name_H-M   'P 1'
#
loop_
_entity.id
_entity.type
_entity.pdbx_description
1 polymer ?
#
loop_
_entity_poly.entity_id
_entity_poly.type
_entity_poly.pdbx_seq_one_letter_code
_entity_poly.pdbx_strand_id
1 'polypeptide(L)' 'MINKKSNAVTPLDLAINAVGGSQKTLAEKVGVTPQAINMLKKRGGRLPIAKRSQYEAATGLPREVLYPEIYAD' A
#
# COMPACT_ATOMS: atom_id res chain seq x y z
N MET A 1 -17.41 18.72 10.05
CA MET A 1 -16.01 18.21 10.07
C MET A 1 -15.58 17.97 8.62
N ILE A 2 -14.83 18.90 8.02
CA ILE A 2 -14.33 18.72 6.65
C ILE A 2 -13.05 17.87 6.75
N ASN A 3 -13.18 16.55 6.67
CA ASN A 3 -12.00 15.70 6.59
C ASN A 3 -11.47 15.77 5.16
N LYS A 4 -10.53 16.69 4.93
CA LYS A 4 -9.83 16.90 3.66
C LYS A 4 -9.15 15.58 3.28
N LYS A 5 -9.77 14.76 2.41
CA LYS A 5 -9.11 13.62 1.78
C LYS A 5 -7.92 14.21 1.02
N SER A 6 -6.71 13.95 1.50
CA SER A 6 -5.49 14.23 0.74
C SER A 6 -5.59 13.46 -0.57
N ASN A 7 -5.82 14.17 -1.68
CA ASN A 7 -5.90 13.65 -3.05
C ASN A 7 -4.53 13.17 -3.59
N ALA A 8 -3.56 12.89 -2.72
CA ALA A 8 -2.28 12.34 -3.12
C ALA A 8 -2.40 10.82 -3.21
N VAL A 9 -2.16 10.26 -4.40
CA VAL A 9 -2.10 8.82 -4.61
C VAL A 9 -0.92 8.28 -3.80
N THR A 10 -1.19 7.41 -2.83
CA THR A 10 -0.15 6.80 -1.99
C THR A 10 0.34 5.47 -2.58
N PRO A 11 1.54 4.99 -2.21
CA PRO A 11 2.00 3.65 -2.58
C PRO A 11 1.00 2.55 -2.16
N LEU A 12 0.33 2.73 -1.02
CA LEU A 12 -0.73 1.82 -0.60
C LEU A 12 -1.94 1.84 -1.54
N ASP A 13 -2.37 3.01 -2.03
CA ASP A 13 -3.48 3.08 -2.98
C ASP A 13 -3.11 2.40 -4.31
N LEU A 14 -1.86 2.54 -4.77
CA LEU A 14 -1.34 1.82 -5.94
C LEU A 14 -1.35 0.31 -5.72
N ALA A 15 -0.89 -0.16 -4.56
CA ALA A 15 -0.91 -1.57 -4.21
C ALA A 15 -2.33 -2.15 -4.14
N ILE A 16 -3.30 -1.39 -3.58
CA ILE A 16 -4.71 -1.79 -3.53
C ILE A 16 -5.28 -1.90 -4.95
N ASN A 17 -5.01 -0.92 -5.82
CA ASN A 17 -5.48 -0.93 -7.20
C ASN A 17 -4.90 -2.11 -8.00
N ALA A 18 -3.61 -2.40 -7.83
CA ALA A 18 -2.94 -3.51 -8.52
C ALA A 18 -3.53 -4.89 -8.19
N VAL A 19 -4.17 -5.05 -7.02
CA VAL A 19 -4.85 -6.30 -6.64
C VAL A 19 -6.36 -6.29 -6.92
N GLY A 20 -6.85 -5.34 -7.73
CA GLY A 20 -8.27 -5.24 -8.10
C GLY A 20 -9.08 -4.28 -7.23
N GLY A 21 -8.44 -3.32 -6.55
CA GLY A 21 -9.10 -2.25 -5.80
C GLY A 21 -9.59 -2.64 -4.40
N SER A 22 -9.27 -3.84 -3.93
CA SER A 22 -9.75 -4.37 -2.64
C SER A 22 -8.66 -4.43 -1.58
N GLN A 23 -8.86 -3.71 -0.48
CA GLN A 23 -7.97 -3.77 0.69
C GLN A 23 -7.94 -5.18 1.31
N LYS A 24 -9.08 -5.88 1.33
CA LYS A 24 -9.17 -7.23 1.86
C LYS A 24 -8.30 -8.19 1.05
N THR A 25 -8.37 -8.08 -0.27
CA THR A 25 -7.57 -8.91 -1.19
C THR A 25 -6.08 -8.62 -1.03
N LEU A 26 -5.68 -7.35 -0.86
CA LEU A 26 -4.30 -7.01 -0.58
C LEU A 26 -3.83 -7.64 0.74
N ALA A 27 -4.65 -7.53 1.79
CA ALA A 27 -4.34 -8.05 3.12
C ALA A 27 -4.11 -9.57 3.11
N GLU A 28 -4.99 -10.30 2.43
CA GLU A 28 -4.89 -11.75 2.25
C GLU A 28 -3.59 -12.14 1.52
N LYS A 29 -3.29 -11.48 0.39
CA LYS A 29 -2.08 -11.76 -0.39
C LYS A 29 -0.77 -11.49 0.36
N VAL A 30 -0.72 -10.44 1.18
CA VAL A 30 0.51 -10.07 1.93
C VAL A 30 0.56 -10.64 3.35
N GLY A 31 -0.42 -11.48 3.71
CA GLY A 31 -0.51 -12.16 4.99
C GLY A 31 -0.60 -11.19 6.17
N VAL A 32 -1.54 -10.25 6.12
CA VAL A 32 -1.87 -9.31 7.20
C VAL A 32 -3.37 -9.19 7.38
N THR A 33 -3.81 -8.54 8.46
CA THR A 33 -5.23 -8.26 8.68
C THR A 33 -5.71 -7.07 7.84
N PRO A 34 -6.99 -7.01 7.43
CA PRO A 34 -7.56 -5.82 6.80
C PRO A 34 -7.44 -4.56 7.66
N GLN A 35 -7.43 -4.72 8.99
CA GLN A 35 -7.22 -3.62 9.93
C GLN A 35 -5.80 -3.04 9.82
N ALA A 36 -4.78 -3.88 9.60
CA ALA A 36 -3.42 -3.42 9.36
C ALA A 36 -3.34 -2.53 8.11
N ILE A 37 -3.99 -2.91 7.01
CA ILE A 37 -4.08 -2.10 5.79
C ILE A 37 -4.76 -0.74 6.06
N ASN A 38 -5.87 -0.74 6.79
CA ASN A 38 -6.54 0.50 7.20
C ASN A 38 -5.63 1.41 8.05
N MET A 39 -4.82 0.83 8.94
CA MET A 39 -3.86 1.59 9.74
C MET A 39 -2.74 2.19 8.88
N LEU A 40 -2.26 1.48 7.86
CA LEU A 40 -1.29 2.03 6.90
C LEU A 40 -1.90 3.23 6.17
N LYS A 41 -3.16 3.13 5.73
CA LYS A 41 -3.87 4.22 5.05
C LYS A 41 -3.99 5.47 5.94
N LYS A 42 -4.35 5.29 7.22
CA LYS A 42 -4.42 6.39 8.20
C LYS A 42 -3.05 7.02 8.49
N ARG A 43 -1.96 6.27 8.31
CA ARG A 43 -0.57 6.72 8.53
C ARG A 43 0.10 7.28 7.27
N GLY A 44 -0.67 7.62 6.24
CA GLY A 44 -0.16 8.23 5.01
C GLY A 44 0.15 7.24 3.88
N GLY A 45 -0.28 5.98 3.99
CA GLY A 45 -0.23 5.02 2.89
C GLY A 45 1.18 4.53 2.52
N ARG A 46 2.13 4.60 3.45
CA ARG A 46 3.45 3.98 3.32
C ARG A 46 3.38 2.47 3.55
N LEU A 47 4.14 1.71 2.78
CA LEU A 47 4.20 0.26 2.90
C LEU A 47 5.33 -0.18 3.86
N PRO A 48 5.14 -1.25 4.65
CA PRO A 48 6.20 -1.77 5.53
C PRO A 48 7.36 -2.33 4.73
N ILE A 49 8.60 -1.92 5.06
CA ILE A 49 9.82 -2.45 4.43
C ILE A 49 10.01 -3.93 4.76
N ALA A 50 9.69 -4.33 6.00
CA ALA A 50 9.82 -5.71 6.46
C ALA A 50 8.99 -6.73 5.65
N LYS A 51 7.97 -6.27 4.91
CA LYS A 51 7.13 -7.10 4.04
C LYS A 51 7.30 -6.78 2.56
N ARG A 52 8.40 -6.13 2.15
CA ARG A 52 8.62 -5.69 0.77
C ARG A 52 8.39 -6.79 -0.26
N SER A 53 9.02 -7.94 -0.08
CA SER A 53 8.92 -9.04 -1.03
C SER A 53 7.48 -9.52 -1.21
N GLN A 54 6.68 -9.50 -0.14
CA GLN A 54 5.26 -9.88 -0.18
C GLN A 54 4.43 -8.85 -0.95
N TYR A 55 4.66 -7.55 -0.75
CA TYR A 55 3.95 -6.51 -1.49
C TYR A 55 4.32 -6.51 -2.98
N GLU A 56 5.61 -6.66 -3.29
CA GLU A 56 6.11 -6.79 -4.66
C GLU A 56 5.47 -8.00 -5.37
N ALA A 57 5.51 -9.18 -4.74
CA ALA A 57 4.89 -10.39 -5.29
C ALA A 57 3.35 -10.29 -5.41
N ALA A 58 2.67 -9.66 -4.44
CA ALA A 58 1.22 -9.58 -4.43
C ALA A 58 0.66 -8.62 -5.50
N THR A 59 1.38 -7.53 -5.76
CA THR A 59 0.95 -6.42 -6.62
C THR A 59 1.57 -6.48 -8.01
N GLY A 60 2.71 -7.15 -8.18
CA GLY A 60 3.50 -7.10 -9.41
C GLY A 60 4.11 -5.72 -9.70
N LEU A 61 4.03 -4.77 -8.77
CA LEU A 61 4.56 -3.42 -8.93
C LEU A 61 6.05 -3.38 -8.56
N PRO A 62 6.84 -2.56 -9.26
CA PRO A 62 8.26 -2.45 -8.99
C PRO A 62 8.52 -1.66 -7.69
N ARG A 63 9.74 -1.80 -7.15
CA ARG A 63 10.08 -1.28 -5.82
C ARG A 63 10.11 0.23 -5.77
N GLU A 64 10.46 0.92 -6.85
CA GLU A 64 10.46 2.38 -6.92
C GLU A 64 9.04 2.92 -6.77
N VAL A 65 8.04 2.18 -7.27
CA VAL A 65 6.62 2.54 -7.15
C VAL A 65 6.08 2.25 -5.75
N LEU A 66 6.43 1.12 -5.17
CA LEU A 66 5.95 0.71 -3.83
C LEU A 66 6.68 1.43 -2.68
N TYR A 67 7.93 1.85 -2.90
CA TYR A 67 8.81 2.45 -1.89
C TYR A 67 9.59 3.66 -2.46
N PRO A 68 8.89 4.70 -2.95
CA PRO A 68 9.54 5.84 -3.60
C PRO A 68 10.49 6.60 -2.67
N GLU A 69 10.19 6.66 -1.36
CA GLU A 69 11.07 7.34 -0.38
C GLU A 69 12.44 6.67 -0.20
N ILE A 70 12.63 5.45 -0.72
CA ILE A 70 13.86 4.67 -0.59
C ILE A 70 14.59 4.56 -1.93
N TYR A 71 13.86 4.66 -3.05
CA TYR A 71 14.35 4.30 -4.38
C TYR A 71 14.00 5.29 -5.48
N ALA A 72 13.35 6.40 -5.18
CA ALA A 72 13.25 7.49 -6.15
C ALA A 72 14.61 8.20 -6.20
N ASP A 73 15.37 7.92 -7.25
CA ASP A 73 16.51 8.74 -7.69
C ASP A 73 16.03 10.03 -8.35
#